data_AF-A0A8E0RR72-F1
#
_entry.id   AF-A0A8E0RR72-F1
#
_cell.length_a   1.000
_cell.length_b   1.000
_cell.length_c   1.000
_cell.angle_alpha   90.00
_cell.angle_beta   90.00
_cell.angle_gamma   90.00
#
_symmetry.space_group_name_H-M   'P 1'
#
loop_
_entity.id
_entity.type
_entity.pdbx_description
1 polymer ?
#
loop_
_entity_poly.entity_id
_entity_poly.type
_entity_poly.pdbx_seq_one_letter_code
_entity_poly.pdbx_strand_id
1 'polypeptide(L)'
;MDTDEPTIISFKELRKKSKKKLVLSHTLQETYNEGLKQLRTQKRRRNDPRFDPRVTGVCELKDWDFLDEEHKNTIQKLKKMLTRETNSETQAKIKRALHLLRQREASARDRAFRIKTMKNFQNEQIKTLESGKRVKFMRRGE
;
A
#
# COMPACT_ATOMS: atom_id res chain seq x y z
N MET A 1 -22.30 33.79 -15.98
CA MET A 1 -20.97 33.41 -16.48
C MET A 1 -20.03 34.47 -15.97
N ASP A 2 -19.39 34.22 -14.82
CA ASP A 2 -18.46 35.18 -14.24
C ASP A 2 -17.23 35.21 -15.14
N THR A 3 -17.02 36.33 -15.84
CA THR A 3 -15.85 36.53 -16.67
C THR A 3 -14.63 36.59 -15.75
N ASP A 4 -13.58 35.84 -16.08
CA ASP A 4 -12.27 35.82 -15.41
C ASP A 4 -11.48 37.12 -15.65
N GLU A 5 -12.17 38.26 -15.59
CA GLU A 5 -11.58 39.57 -15.78
C GLU A 5 -11.00 40.07 -14.45
N PRO A 6 -9.80 40.67 -14.48
CA PRO A 6 -9.18 41.19 -13.28
C PRO A 6 -10.02 42.35 -12.72
N THR A 7 -10.71 42.11 -11.61
CA THR A 7 -11.45 43.17 -10.91
C THR A 7 -10.46 44.06 -10.16
N ILE A 8 -10.48 45.36 -10.45
CA ILE A 8 -9.71 46.36 -9.70
C ILE A 8 -10.39 46.57 -8.35
N ILE A 9 -9.74 46.15 -7.26
CA ILE A 9 -10.28 46.21 -5.89
C ILE A 9 -9.36 47.07 -5.03
N SER A 10 -9.94 47.85 -4.10
CA SER A 10 -9.16 48.64 -3.14
C SER A 10 -8.43 47.76 -2.10
N PHE A 11 -7.29 48.22 -1.57
CA PHE A 11 -6.51 47.46 -0.59
C PHE A 11 -7.30 47.13 0.71
N LYS A 12 -8.23 48.01 1.11
CA LYS A 12 -9.10 47.79 2.29
C LYS A 12 -10.07 46.63 2.05
N GLU A 13 -10.63 46.53 0.84
CA GLU A 13 -11.50 45.43 0.44
C GLU A 13 -10.73 44.12 0.26
N LEU A 14 -9.51 44.17 -0.30
CA LEU A 14 -8.63 43.01 -0.38
C LEU A 14 -8.33 42.45 1.02
N ARG A 15 -8.03 43.31 2.01
CA ARG A 15 -7.78 42.90 3.40
C ARG A 15 -9.03 42.32 4.09
N LYS A 16 -10.22 42.78 3.72
CA LYS A 16 -11.49 42.21 4.22
C LYS A 16 -11.79 40.86 3.57
N LYS A 17 -11.51 40.72 2.27
CA LYS A 17 -11.65 39.48 1.50
C LYS A 17 -10.59 38.46 1.88
N SER A 18 -9.34 38.83 2.16
CA SER A 18 -8.28 37.89 2.56
C SER A 18 -8.56 37.18 3.89
N LYS A 19 -9.31 37.81 4.81
CA LYS A 19 -9.83 37.15 6.02
C LYS A 19 -10.83 36.03 5.70
N LYS A 20 -11.57 36.14 4.59
CA LYS A 20 -12.43 35.10 4.04
C LYS A 20 -11.63 34.35 2.98
N LYS A 21 -10.84 33.34 3.39
CA LYS A 21 -10.03 32.44 2.54
C LYS A 21 -10.20 32.69 1.03
N LEU A 22 -9.17 33.29 0.41
CA LEU A 22 -9.16 33.57 -1.02
C LEU A 22 -9.58 32.31 -1.79
N VAL A 23 -10.67 32.42 -2.54
CA VAL A 23 -11.21 31.34 -3.38
C VAL A 23 -10.62 31.52 -4.77
N LEU A 24 -10.13 30.43 -5.36
CA LEU A 24 -9.67 30.42 -6.75
C LEU A 24 -10.85 30.75 -7.68
N SER A 25 -10.57 31.33 -8.84
CA SER A 25 -11.60 31.46 -9.86
C SER A 25 -12.07 30.08 -10.33
N HIS A 26 -13.25 30.01 -10.96
CA HIS A 26 -13.86 28.73 -11.35
C HIS A 26 -12.94 27.92 -12.27
N THR A 27 -12.30 28.57 -13.25
CA THR A 27 -11.36 27.94 -14.20
C THR A 27 -10.07 27.47 -13.52
N LEU A 28 -9.53 28.26 -12.59
CA LEU A 28 -8.36 27.89 -11.80
C LEU A 28 -8.66 26.80 -10.78
N GLN A 29 -9.89 26.74 -10.28
CA GLN A 29 -10.34 25.72 -9.34
C GLN A 29 -10.48 24.36 -10.03
N GLU A 30 -10.99 24.32 -11.26
CA GLU A 30 -11.05 23.10 -12.08
C GLU A 30 -9.65 22.55 -12.37
N THR A 31 -8.76 23.38 -12.91
CA THR A 31 -7.37 22.99 -13.22
C THR A 31 -6.59 22.56 -11.96
N TYR A 32 -6.80 23.25 -10.82
CA TYR A 32 -6.22 22.86 -9.54
C TYR A 32 -6.73 21.50 -9.06
N ASN A 33 -8.04 21.24 -9.17
CA ASN A 33 -8.64 19.96 -8.80
C ASN A 33 -8.17 18.82 -9.70
N GLU A 34 -8.01 19.06 -11.00
CA GLU A 34 -7.42 18.11 -11.94
C GLU A 34 -5.96 17.81 -11.61
N GLY A 35 -5.15 18.84 -11.34
CA GLY A 35 -3.77 18.68 -10.90
C GLY A 35 -3.66 17.86 -9.60
N LEU A 36 -4.54 18.09 -8.63
CA LEU A 36 -4.62 17.29 -7.41
C LEU A 36 -5.01 15.83 -7.69
N LYS A 37 -5.94 15.58 -8.62
CA LYS A 37 -6.31 14.21 -9.03
C LYS A 37 -5.11 13.50 -9.67
N GLN A 38 -4.37 14.16 -10.55
CA GLN A 38 -3.17 13.61 -11.19
C GLN A 38 -2.04 13.33 -10.17
N LEU A 39 -1.81 14.23 -9.22
CA LEU A 39 -0.84 14.00 -8.14
C LEU A 39 -1.23 12.81 -7.25
N ARG A 40 -2.52 12.65 -6.96
CA ARG A 40 -3.02 11.50 -6.18
C ARG A 40 -2.87 10.18 -6.94
N THR A 41 -3.12 10.16 -8.24
CA THR A 41 -2.95 8.95 -9.06
C THR A 41 -1.47 8.58 -9.22
N GLN A 42 -0.58 9.56 -9.41
CA GLN A 42 0.87 9.31 -9.47
C GLN A 42 1.44 8.81 -8.14
N LYS A 43 0.97 9.32 -6.98
CA LYS A 43 1.38 8.80 -5.67
C LYS A 43 1.00 7.33 -5.46
N ARG A 44 -0.10 6.85 -6.06
CA ARG A 44 -0.51 5.44 -6.02
C ARG A 44 0.30 4.52 -6.93
N ARG A 45 1.05 5.08 -7.89
CA ARG A 45 1.99 4.33 -8.75
C ARG A 45 3.42 4.35 -8.20
N ARG A 46 3.60 4.36 -6.88
CA ARG A 46 4.91 4.05 -6.30
C ARG A 46 5.15 2.56 -6.50
N ASN A 47 6.05 2.25 -7.44
CA ASN A 47 6.69 0.97 -7.73
C ASN A 47 5.79 -0.24 -7.55
N ASP A 48 4.95 -0.52 -8.55
CA ASP A 48 4.36 -1.85 -8.66
C ASP A 48 5.50 -2.86 -8.90
N PRO A 49 5.77 -3.78 -7.97
CA PRO A 49 6.91 -4.69 -8.00
C PRO A 49 6.83 -5.67 -9.16
N ARG A 50 5.64 -5.82 -9.77
CA ARG A 50 5.46 -6.58 -11.01
C ARG A 50 6.21 -5.95 -12.19
N PHE A 51 6.48 -4.65 -12.12
CA PHE A 51 7.09 -3.87 -13.21
C PHE A 51 8.41 -3.22 -12.79
N ASP A 52 8.99 -3.59 -11.65
CA ASP A 52 10.30 -3.08 -11.24
C ASP A 52 11.43 -3.93 -11.85
N PRO A 53 12.21 -3.39 -12.81
CA PRO A 53 13.29 -4.11 -13.47
C PRO A 53 14.47 -4.42 -12.54
N ARG A 54 14.50 -3.87 -11.31
CA ARG A 54 15.50 -4.18 -10.29
C ARG A 54 15.20 -5.49 -9.55
N VAL A 55 14.01 -6.06 -9.72
CA VAL A 55 13.61 -7.34 -9.10
C VAL A 55 14.20 -8.49 -9.92
N THR A 56 15.52 -8.65 -9.83
CA THR A 56 16.23 -9.87 -10.24
C THR A 56 15.97 -10.96 -9.19
N GLY A 57 14.75 -11.50 -9.17
CA GLY A 57 14.47 -12.84 -8.64
C GLY A 57 14.08 -12.97 -7.16
N VAL A 58 14.06 -11.91 -6.35
CA VAL A 58 13.53 -11.99 -4.97
C VAL A 58 12.42 -10.95 -4.80
N CYS A 59 11.18 -11.35 -5.07
CA CYS A 59 10.01 -10.57 -4.70
C CYS A 59 9.97 -10.44 -3.17
N GLU A 60 10.18 -9.25 -2.62
CA GLU A 60 9.89 -9.00 -1.22
C GLU A 60 8.37 -8.98 -1.04
N LEU A 61 7.83 -9.85 -0.18
CA LEU A 61 6.38 -9.98 0.02
C LEU A 61 5.75 -8.68 0.57
N LYS A 62 6.54 -7.84 1.24
CA LYS A 62 6.11 -6.51 1.71
C LYS A 62 5.76 -5.57 0.56
N ASP A 63 6.42 -5.75 -0.57
CA ASP A 63 6.11 -4.95 -1.75
C ASP A 63 4.71 -5.28 -2.27
N TRP A 64 4.09 -6.39 -1.86
CA TRP A 64 2.72 -6.75 -2.21
C TRP A 64 1.69 -6.25 -1.20
N ASP A 65 2.10 -5.57 -0.11
CA ASP A 65 1.18 -5.06 0.92
C ASP A 65 0.16 -4.07 0.32
N PHE A 66 0.51 -3.33 -0.74
CA PHE A 66 -0.44 -2.45 -1.45
C PHE A 66 -1.51 -3.22 -2.23
N LEU A 67 -1.28 -4.51 -2.49
CA LEU A 67 -2.20 -5.39 -3.21
C LEU A 67 -3.10 -6.19 -2.26
N ASP A 68 -3.04 -5.97 -0.94
CA ASP A 68 -3.87 -6.67 0.03
C ASP A 68 -5.37 -6.58 -0.28
N GLU A 69 -5.83 -5.40 -0.72
CA GLU A 69 -7.22 -5.21 -1.14
C GLU A 69 -7.54 -5.99 -2.42
N GLU A 70 -6.67 -5.94 -3.42
CA GLU A 70 -6.81 -6.73 -4.66
C GLU A 70 -6.80 -8.23 -4.36
N HIS A 71 -5.95 -8.68 -3.44
CA HIS A 71 -5.82 -10.06 -3.04
C HIS A 71 -7.10 -10.56 -2.34
N LYS A 72 -7.64 -9.78 -1.40
CA LYS A 72 -8.94 -10.08 -0.76
C LYS A 72 -10.07 -10.14 -1.79
N ASN A 73 -10.09 -9.21 -2.74
CA ASN A 73 -11.08 -9.18 -3.81
C ASN A 73 -10.97 -10.40 -4.73
N THR A 74 -9.75 -10.83 -5.09
CA THR A 74 -9.53 -12.02 -5.92
C THR A 74 -9.97 -13.30 -5.21
N ILE A 75 -9.69 -13.45 -3.91
CA ILE A 75 -10.15 -14.59 -3.11
C ILE A 75 -11.67 -14.63 -3.05
N GLN A 76 -12.33 -13.49 -2.79
CA GLN A 76 -13.79 -13.41 -2.80
C GLN A 76 -14.37 -13.77 -4.16
N LYS A 77 -13.76 -13.28 -5.25
CA LYS A 77 -14.19 -13.59 -6.62
C LYS A 77 -14.07 -15.08 -6.91
N LEU A 78 -12.94 -15.71 -6.58
CA LEU A 78 -12.72 -17.14 -6.77
C LEU A 78 -13.68 -17.99 -5.94
N LYS A 79 -13.99 -17.60 -4.68
CA LYS A 79 -15.01 -18.28 -3.87
C LYS A 79 -16.40 -18.18 -4.50
N LYS A 80 -16.79 -17.01 -5.01
CA LYS A 80 -18.06 -16.81 -5.71
C LYS A 80 -18.13 -17.60 -7.02
N MET A 81 -17.03 -17.69 -7.77
CA MET A 81 -16.96 -18.52 -8.96
C MET A 81 -17.14 -20.00 -8.59
N LEU A 82 -16.47 -20.48 -7.55
CA LEU A 82 -16.58 -21.87 -7.10
C LEU A 82 -18.02 -22.28 -6.75
N THR A 83 -18.83 -21.37 -6.20
CA THR A 83 -20.25 -21.65 -5.88
C THR A 83 -21.18 -21.64 -7.08
N ARG A 84 -20.79 -20.96 -8.17
CA ARG A 84 -21.64 -20.75 -9.37
C ARG A 84 -21.28 -21.69 -10.51
N GLU A 85 -20.04 -22.13 -10.55
CA GLU A 85 -19.50 -22.94 -11.63
C GLU A 85 -20.05 -24.37 -11.56
N THR A 86 -20.54 -24.91 -12.68
CA THR A 86 -21.06 -26.29 -12.78
C THR A 86 -20.05 -27.26 -13.41
N ASN A 87 -19.08 -26.75 -14.17
CA ASN A 87 -18.08 -27.57 -14.85
C ASN A 87 -16.98 -28.04 -13.87
N SER A 88 -16.78 -29.37 -13.81
CA SER A 88 -15.82 -30.03 -12.91
C SER A 88 -14.38 -29.58 -13.14
N GLU A 89 -13.98 -29.38 -14.40
CA GLU A 89 -12.60 -29.00 -14.73
C GLU A 89 -12.29 -27.56 -14.30
N THR A 90 -13.22 -26.64 -14.52
CA THR A 90 -13.07 -25.24 -14.10
C THR A 90 -13.14 -25.11 -12.58
N GLN A 91 -14.01 -25.87 -11.91
CA GLN A 91 -13.99 -25.98 -10.45
C GLN A 91 -12.64 -26.48 -9.91
N ALA A 92 -12.04 -27.49 -10.52
CA ALA A 92 -10.73 -28.01 -10.11
C ALA A 92 -9.62 -26.96 -10.30
N LYS A 93 -9.68 -26.16 -11.37
CA LYS A 93 -8.76 -25.03 -11.60
C LYS A 93 -8.95 -23.94 -10.53
N ILE A 94 -10.19 -23.58 -10.19
CA ILE A 94 -10.50 -22.59 -9.16
C ILE A 94 -10.03 -23.06 -7.77
N LYS A 95 -10.25 -24.33 -7.41
CA LYS A 95 -9.76 -24.93 -6.16
C LYS A 95 -8.23 -24.87 -6.06
N ARG A 96 -7.53 -25.21 -7.15
CA ARG A 96 -6.06 -25.09 -7.24
C ARG A 96 -5.59 -23.65 -7.04
N ALA A 97 -6.23 -22.69 -7.70
CA ALA A 97 -5.90 -21.27 -7.52
C ALA A 97 -6.09 -20.80 -6.06
N LEU A 98 -7.22 -21.16 -5.44
CA LEU A 98 -7.46 -20.87 -4.02
C LEU A 98 -6.43 -21.51 -3.09
N HIS A 99 -6.00 -22.74 -3.39
CA HIS A 99 -4.97 -23.42 -2.62
C HIS A 99 -3.62 -22.69 -2.67
N LEU A 100 -3.19 -22.29 -3.87
CA LEU A 100 -1.96 -21.52 -4.06
C LEU A 100 -1.99 -20.18 -3.30
N LEU A 101 -3.13 -19.47 -3.32
CA LEU A 101 -3.28 -18.22 -2.58
C LEU A 101 -3.14 -18.44 -1.07
N ARG A 102 -3.74 -19.51 -0.52
CA ARG A 102 -3.60 -19.86 0.90
C ARG A 102 -2.16 -20.24 1.28
N GLN A 103 -1.46 -20.98 0.42
CA GLN A 103 -0.05 -21.31 0.64
C GLN A 103 0.83 -20.06 0.69
N ARG A 104 0.56 -19.07 -0.19
CA ARG A 104 1.25 -17.77 -0.17
C ARG A 104 1.00 -17.02 1.13
N GLU A 105 -0.25 -16.96 1.58
CA GLU A 105 -0.59 -16.33 2.87
C GLU A 105 0.08 -17.01 4.07
N ALA A 106 0.14 -18.34 4.08
CA ALA A 106 0.86 -19.09 5.12
C ALA A 106 2.35 -18.76 5.11
N SER A 107 2.98 -18.77 3.93
CA SER A 107 4.39 -18.44 3.77
C SER A 107 4.71 -17.01 4.21
N ALA A 108 3.82 -16.05 3.92
CA ALA A 108 3.96 -14.66 4.36
C ALA A 108 3.89 -14.55 5.89
N ARG A 109 2.93 -15.25 6.52
CA ARG A 109 2.80 -15.31 7.99
C ARG A 109 4.03 -15.93 8.64
N ASP A 110 4.55 -17.03 8.08
CA ASP A 110 5.76 -17.69 8.61
C ASP A 110 6.99 -16.78 8.54
N ARG A 111 7.17 -16.05 7.44
CA ARG A 111 8.25 -15.06 7.32
C ARG A 111 8.08 -13.92 8.31
N ALA A 112 6.87 -13.37 8.45
CA ALA A 112 6.60 -12.32 9.44
C ALA A 112 6.88 -12.80 10.87
N PHE A 113 6.51 -14.03 11.19
CA PHE A 113 6.81 -14.67 12.46
C PHE A 113 8.32 -14.83 12.68
N ARG A 114 9.08 -15.31 11.69
CA ARG A 114 10.55 -15.40 11.75
C ARG A 114 11.23 -14.05 11.97
N ILE A 115 10.78 -13.01 11.27
CA ILE A 115 11.33 -11.66 11.44
C ILE A 115 11.03 -11.15 12.85
N LYS A 116 9.80 -11.32 13.33
CA LYS A 116 9.38 -10.86 14.67
C LYS A 116 10.13 -11.60 15.77
N THR A 117 10.25 -12.92 15.67
CA THR A 117 11.00 -13.74 16.64
C THR A 117 12.46 -13.34 16.66
N MET A 118 13.13 -13.22 15.52
CA MET A 118 14.52 -12.77 15.45
C MET A 118 14.70 -11.37 16.06
N LYS A 119 13.78 -10.44 15.80
CA LYS A 119 13.81 -9.10 16.41
C LYS A 119 13.64 -9.14 17.92
N ASN A 120 12.75 -9.98 18.43
CA ASN A 120 12.57 -10.17 19.88
C ASN A 120 13.84 -10.73 20.52
N PHE A 121 14.44 -11.76 19.92
CA PHE A 121 15.71 -12.33 20.39
C PHE A 121 16.82 -11.27 20.40
N GLN A 122 16.96 -10.47 19.35
CA GLN A 122 17.93 -9.38 19.30
C GLN A 122 17.70 -8.36 20.43
N ASN A 123 16.45 -7.99 20.70
CA ASN A 123 16.13 -7.06 21.78
C ASN A 123 16.47 -7.65 23.16
N GLU A 124 16.25 -8.94 23.38
CA GLU A 124 16.66 -9.63 24.62
C GLU A 124 18.18 -9.68 24.78
N GLN A 125 18.90 -9.92 23.67
CA GLN A 125 20.36 -9.84 23.65
C GLN A 125 20.87 -8.43 23.97
N ILE A 126 20.24 -7.38 23.43
CA ILE A 126 20.61 -6.00 23.75
C ILE A 126 20.38 -5.71 25.24
N LYS A 127 19.22 -6.07 25.80
CA LYS A 127 18.93 -5.89 27.23
C LYS A 127 19.92 -6.62 28.14
N THR A 128 20.34 -7.83 27.76
CA THR A 128 21.31 -8.60 28.53
C THR A 128 22.71 -7.97 28.47
N LEU A 129 23.12 -7.43 27.33
CA LEU A 129 24.34 -6.62 27.21
C LEU A 129 24.28 -5.36 28.09
N GLU A 130 23.16 -4.62 28.04
CA GLU A 130 22.94 -3.41 28.87
C GLU A 130 23.01 -3.72 30.36
N SER A 131 22.59 -4.92 30.78
CA SER A 131 22.70 -5.39 32.17
C SER A 131 24.12 -5.83 32.59
N GLY A 132 25.12 -5.71 31.71
CA GLY A 132 26.51 -6.10 31.95
C GLY A 132 26.78 -7.60 31.90
N LYS A 133 25.80 -8.42 31.47
CA LYS A 133 25.94 -9.87 31.35
C LYS A 133 26.42 -10.25 29.94
N ARG A 134 27.27 -11.28 29.86
CA ARG A 134 27.78 -11.77 28.57
C ARG A 134 26.67 -12.47 27.79
N VAL A 135 26.48 -12.07 26.54
CA VAL A 135 25.46 -12.66 25.65
C VAL A 135 26.04 -13.85 24.87
N LYS A 136 25.25 -14.92 24.78
CA LYS A 136 25.51 -16.04 23.87
C LYS A 136 24.76 -15.78 22.56
N PHE A 137 25.50 -15.52 21.49
CA PHE A 137 24.93 -15.33 20.17
C PHE A 137 24.50 -16.69 19.59
N MET A 138 23.29 -16.72 19.01
CA MET A 138 22.82 -17.86 18.22
C MET A 138 23.68 -18.01 16.96
N ARG A 139 24.15 -19.23 16.67
CA ARG A 139 24.80 -19.53 15.39
C ARG A 139 23.73 -19.67 14.31
N ARG A 140 24.04 -19.21 13.10
CA ARG A 140 23.15 -19.38 11.93
C ARG A 140 23.12 -20.87 11.53
N GLY A 141 22.38 -21.72 12.24
CA GLY A 141 22.26 -23.14 11.88
C GLY A 141 21.85 -24.13 12.98
N GLU A 142 21.59 -23.68 14.21
CA GLU A 142 20.96 -24.50 15.25
C GLU A 142 19.45 -24.26 15.30
#